data_AF-A0A2T0LA71-F1
#
_entry.id   AF-A0A2T0LA71-F1
#
_cell.length_a   1.000
_cell.length_b   1.000
_cell.length_c   1.000
_cell.angle_alpha   90.00
_cell.angle_beta   90.00
_cell.angle_gamma   90.00
#
_symmetry.space_group_name_H-M   'P 1'
#
loop_
_entity.id
_entity.type
_entity.pdbx_description
1 polymer ?
#
loop_
_entity_poly.entity_id
_entity_poly.type
_entity_poly.pdbx_seq_one_letter_code
_entity_poly.pdbx_strand_id
1 'polypeptide(L)'
;MRFALALGFTALVMLRMGDARAQAAGMLDERVTQQSVGDTICRPGYADTVAPPFDELMAHKDRMLAARGIDADNGATFALDRRVPIVLGGSPDAPANLDLLPWAGHQGERRKARAAVMLKRCVCEGKLSLAEAQAAIIGNWSVVYSGFSQTSCDVSRLDVATGGDKGHGVGRDNPP
;
A
#
# COMPACT_ATOMS: atom_id res chain seq x y z
N MET A 1 -38.85 -22.75 -37.30
CA MET A 1 -37.76 -21.93 -37.89
C MET A 1 -37.90 -20.52 -37.32
N ARG A 2 -37.01 -19.90 -36.53
CA ARG A 2 -35.54 -19.97 -36.42
C ARG A 2 -35.12 -19.57 -34.98
N PHE A 3 -34.22 -20.34 -34.37
CA PHE A 3 -33.37 -19.87 -33.27
C PHE A 3 -32.23 -19.04 -33.86
N ALA A 4 -31.86 -17.91 -33.24
CA ALA A 4 -30.56 -17.29 -33.46
C ALA A 4 -30.07 -16.56 -32.20
N LEU A 5 -28.87 -16.95 -31.80
CA LEU A 5 -28.08 -16.54 -30.64
C LEU A 5 -27.93 -15.03 -30.49
N ALA A 6 -27.90 -14.57 -29.23
CA ALA A 6 -27.11 -13.42 -28.81
C ALA A 6 -26.23 -13.84 -27.62
N LEU A 7 -25.15 -14.55 -27.92
CA LEU A 7 -24.02 -14.75 -27.00
C LEU A 7 -22.90 -13.82 -27.47
N GLY A 8 -22.52 -12.84 -26.66
CA GLY A 8 -21.32 -12.07 -26.95
C GLY A 8 -21.21 -10.72 -26.27
N PHE A 9 -21.12 -10.68 -24.92
CA PHE A 9 -20.60 -9.51 -24.19
C PHE A 9 -20.04 -9.91 -22.81
N THR A 10 -19.19 -10.95 -22.72
CA THR A 10 -18.59 -11.35 -21.43
C THR A 10 -17.12 -11.76 -21.56
N ALA A 11 -16.30 -10.99 -22.28
CA ALA A 11 -14.86 -11.31 -22.42
C ALA A 11 -13.90 -10.13 -22.16
N LEU A 12 -14.39 -8.95 -21.74
CA LEU A 12 -13.53 -7.76 -21.58
C LEU A 12 -13.18 -7.39 -20.13
N VAL A 13 -13.69 -8.12 -19.13
CA VAL A 13 -13.47 -7.78 -17.71
C VAL A 13 -12.28 -8.52 -17.07
N MET A 14 -11.82 -9.66 -17.61
CA MET A 14 -10.75 -10.43 -16.96
C MET A 14 -9.33 -9.85 -17.14
N LEU A 15 -9.07 -9.06 -18.19
CA LEU A 15 -7.72 -8.55 -18.47
C LEU A 15 -7.24 -7.48 -17.47
N ARG A 16 -8.15 -6.66 -16.93
CA ARG A 16 -7.78 -5.54 -16.03
C ARG A 16 -7.31 -5.99 -14.64
N MET A 17 -7.71 -7.19 -14.17
CA MET A 17 -7.31 -7.70 -12.85
C MET A 17 -5.89 -8.29 -12.83
N GLY A 18 -5.38 -8.74 -13.98
CA GLY A 18 -4.01 -9.26 -14.10
C GLY A 18 -2.96 -8.16 -13.96
N ASP A 19 -3.17 -7.03 -14.64
CA ASP A 19 -2.25 -5.89 -14.63
C ASP A 19 -2.09 -5.27 -13.24
N ALA A 20 -3.18 -5.11 -12.49
CA ALA A 20 -3.13 -4.55 -11.13
C ALA A 20 -2.36 -5.45 -10.14
N ARG A 21 -2.49 -6.78 -10.26
CA ARG A 21 -1.72 -7.74 -9.44
C ARG A 21 -0.25 -7.78 -9.83
N ALA A 22 0.07 -7.69 -11.12
CA ALA A 22 1.45 -7.64 -11.61
C ALA A 22 2.14 -6.32 -11.22
N GLN A 23 1.44 -5.20 -11.28
CA GLN A 23 1.94 -3.90 -10.80
C GLN A 23 2.18 -3.91 -9.29
N ALA A 24 1.30 -4.52 -8.51
CA ALA A 24 1.53 -4.73 -7.08
C ALA A 24 2.79 -5.59 -6.85
N ALA A 25 2.96 -6.69 -7.59
CA ALA A 25 4.15 -7.54 -7.48
C ALA A 25 5.44 -6.76 -7.80
N GLY A 26 5.44 -5.89 -8.81
CA GLY A 26 6.59 -5.03 -9.14
C GLY A 26 6.94 -3.96 -8.10
N MET A 27 6.09 -3.75 -7.09
CA MET A 27 6.33 -2.82 -5.98
C MET A 27 6.82 -3.50 -4.70
N LEU A 28 6.77 -4.83 -4.61
CA LEU A 28 7.05 -5.57 -3.37
C LEU A 28 8.49 -6.13 -3.34
N ASP A 29 9.02 -6.29 -2.13
CA ASP A 29 10.28 -6.97 -1.86
C ASP A 29 10.02 -8.47 -1.69
N GLU A 30 10.55 -9.30 -2.59
CA GLU A 30 10.34 -10.77 -2.57
C GLU A 30 10.86 -11.44 -1.28
N ARG A 31 11.77 -10.78 -0.55
CA ARG A 31 12.25 -11.27 0.75
C ARG A 31 11.19 -11.17 1.84
N VAL A 32 10.20 -10.28 1.68
CA VAL A 32 9.19 -9.99 2.69
C VAL A 32 7.86 -10.65 2.30
N THR A 33 7.57 -11.75 2.98
CA THR A 33 6.36 -12.54 2.86
C THR A 33 5.68 -12.64 4.21
N GLN A 34 4.44 -13.11 4.26
CA GLN A 34 3.75 -13.35 5.53
C GLN A 34 4.54 -14.29 6.45
N GLN A 35 5.24 -15.26 5.87
CA GLN A 35 6.04 -16.26 6.58
C GLN A 35 7.38 -15.68 7.09
N SER A 36 7.94 -14.69 6.39
CA SER A 36 9.24 -14.09 6.73
C SER A 36 9.15 -12.78 7.51
N VAL A 37 7.95 -12.28 7.85
CA VAL A 37 7.80 -11.00 8.57
C VAL A 37 8.59 -10.96 9.89
N GLY A 38 8.72 -12.10 10.59
CA GLY A 38 9.49 -12.21 11.84
C GLY A 38 10.97 -11.88 11.68
N ASP A 39 11.60 -12.34 10.59
CA ASP A 39 13.02 -12.14 10.29
C ASP A 39 13.29 -10.87 9.46
N THR A 40 12.24 -10.30 8.89
CA THR A 40 12.28 -9.11 8.04
C THR A 40 11.69 -7.89 8.77
N ILE A 41 10.53 -7.40 8.35
CA ILE A 41 9.99 -6.11 8.80
C ILE A 41 9.79 -6.04 10.32
N CYS A 42 9.54 -7.16 11.00
CA CYS A 42 9.37 -7.19 12.46
C CYS A 42 10.68 -7.21 13.24
N ARG A 43 11.81 -7.48 12.57
CA ARG A 43 13.15 -7.36 13.16
C ARG A 43 13.52 -5.88 13.32
N PRO A 44 13.95 -5.43 14.52
CA PRO A 44 14.46 -4.07 14.70
C PRO A 44 15.60 -3.75 13.72
N GLY A 45 15.55 -2.55 13.12
CA GLY A 45 16.56 -2.09 12.16
C GLY A 45 16.50 -2.72 10.76
N TYR A 46 15.56 -3.62 10.45
CA TYR A 46 15.49 -4.25 9.12
C TYR A 46 15.46 -3.23 7.97
N ALA A 47 14.64 -2.18 8.10
CA ALA A 47 14.52 -1.16 7.06
C ALA A 47 15.86 -0.48 6.77
N ASP A 48 16.64 -0.17 7.81
CA ASP A 48 17.96 0.46 7.67
C ASP A 48 18.97 -0.47 6.98
N THR A 49 18.82 -1.80 7.14
CA THR A 49 19.70 -2.78 6.48
C THR A 49 19.43 -2.96 4.99
N VAL A 50 18.27 -2.52 4.49
CA VAL A 50 17.88 -2.71 3.07
C VAL A 50 17.61 -1.39 2.35
N ALA A 51 17.55 -0.26 3.05
CA ALA A 51 17.35 1.04 2.44
C ALA A 51 18.57 1.42 1.58
N PRO A 52 18.37 1.97 0.37
CA PRO A 52 19.47 2.50 -0.43
C PRO A 52 20.14 3.69 0.29
N PRO A 53 21.40 4.00 -0.06
CA PRO A 53 22.11 5.18 0.44
C PRO A 53 21.29 6.46 0.22
N PHE A 54 21.36 7.38 1.20
CA PHE A 54 20.58 8.62 1.18
C PHE A 54 20.85 9.46 -0.08
N ASP A 55 22.11 9.59 -0.49
CA ASP A 55 22.50 10.40 -1.65
C ASP A 55 21.90 9.85 -2.96
N GLU A 56 21.79 8.53 -3.10
CA GLU A 56 21.15 7.90 -4.27
C GLU A 56 19.64 8.20 -4.31
N LEU A 57 18.98 8.17 -3.14
CA LEU A 57 17.58 8.52 -3.02
C LEU A 57 17.34 10.00 -3.36
N MET A 58 18.20 10.90 -2.89
CA MET A 58 18.08 12.32 -3.19
C MET A 58 18.31 12.61 -4.68
N ALA A 59 19.33 11.99 -5.29
CA ALA A 59 19.56 12.10 -6.74
C ALA A 59 18.37 11.56 -7.55
N HIS A 60 17.71 10.49 -7.08
CA HIS A 60 16.50 9.97 -7.73
C HIS A 60 15.34 10.96 -7.60
N LYS A 61 15.11 11.51 -6.40
CA LYS A 61 14.08 12.52 -6.15
C LYS A 61 14.25 13.74 -7.06
N ASP A 62 15.47 14.25 -7.20
CA ASP A 62 15.75 15.42 -8.03
C ASP A 62 15.47 15.16 -9.50
N ARG A 63 15.82 13.98 -10.02
CA ARG A 63 15.44 13.55 -11.38
C ARG A 63 13.93 13.51 -11.57
N MET A 64 13.17 13.02 -10.59
CA MET A 64 11.70 12.97 -10.67
C MET A 64 11.07 14.36 -10.62
N LEU A 65 11.61 15.27 -9.80
CA LEU A 65 11.14 16.66 -9.73
C LEU A 65 11.35 17.36 -11.07
N ALA A 66 12.56 17.25 -11.63
CA ALA A 66 12.90 17.79 -12.94
C ALA A 66 11.99 17.23 -14.05
N ALA A 67 11.75 15.91 -14.05
CA ALA A 67 10.88 15.25 -15.02
C ALA A 67 9.41 15.74 -14.95
N ARG A 68 8.96 16.26 -13.81
CA ARG A 68 7.62 16.85 -13.63
C ARG A 68 7.61 18.37 -13.81
N GLY A 69 8.74 18.99 -14.14
CA GLY A 69 8.87 20.45 -14.23
C GLY A 69 8.68 21.17 -12.90
N ILE A 70 8.93 20.48 -11.78
CA ILE A 70 8.84 21.08 -10.44
C ILE A 70 10.19 21.72 -10.13
N ASP A 71 10.15 23.00 -9.76
CA ASP A 71 11.34 23.76 -9.36
C ASP A 71 12.05 23.09 -8.17
N ALA A 72 13.38 23.04 -8.20
CA ALA A 72 14.22 22.51 -7.14
C ALA A 72 14.00 23.25 -5.81
N ASP A 73 13.69 24.55 -5.85
CA ASP A 73 13.37 25.35 -4.65
C ASP A 73 12.10 24.84 -3.94
N ASN A 74 11.19 24.20 -4.69
CA ASN A 74 10.01 23.55 -4.14
C ASN A 74 10.28 22.10 -3.70
N GLY A 75 11.48 21.57 -3.92
CA GLY A 75 11.83 20.17 -3.66
C GLY A 75 11.60 19.74 -2.20
N ALA A 76 11.78 20.64 -1.24
CA ALA A 76 11.52 20.37 0.18
C ALA A 76 10.03 20.14 0.50
N THR A 77 9.12 20.59 -0.35
CA THR A 77 7.68 20.39 -0.19
C THR A 77 7.21 19.00 -0.62
N PHE A 78 8.10 18.21 -1.25
CA PHE A 78 7.84 16.84 -1.69
C PHE A 78 8.76 15.84 -0.98
N ALA A 79 8.24 14.65 -0.72
CA ALA A 79 9.01 13.47 -0.35
C ALA A 79 9.26 12.60 -1.57
N LEU A 80 10.37 11.87 -1.58
CA LEU A 80 10.45 10.63 -2.35
C LEU A 80 9.67 9.57 -1.57
N ASP A 81 8.47 9.27 -2.02
CA ASP A 81 7.57 8.33 -1.39
C ASP A 81 7.74 6.94 -2.00
N ARG A 82 7.49 5.92 -1.17
CA ARG A 82 7.29 4.55 -1.64
C ARG A 82 5.82 4.20 -1.55
N ARG A 83 5.20 3.82 -2.66
CA ARG A 83 3.78 3.41 -2.72
C ARG A 83 3.47 2.36 -1.65
N VAL A 84 4.30 1.33 -1.55
CA VAL A 84 4.41 0.42 -0.41
C VAL A 84 5.70 0.73 0.37
N PRO A 85 5.63 1.19 1.62
CA PRO A 85 6.82 1.44 2.44
C PRO A 85 7.63 0.17 2.73
N ILE A 86 8.95 0.29 2.89
CA ILE A 86 9.85 -0.85 3.22
C ILE A 86 9.37 -1.59 4.48
N VAL A 87 8.87 -0.84 5.48
CA VAL A 87 8.33 -1.40 6.73
C VAL A 87 7.06 -2.24 6.54
N LEU A 88 6.49 -2.27 5.34
CA LEU A 88 5.37 -3.11 4.92
C LEU A 88 5.75 -4.01 3.74
N GLY A 89 7.04 -4.26 3.54
CA GLY A 89 7.53 -5.18 2.51
C GLY A 89 7.54 -4.62 1.09
N GLY A 90 7.51 -3.29 0.93
CA GLY A 90 7.74 -2.68 -0.36
C GLY A 90 9.21 -2.75 -0.77
N SER A 91 9.46 -2.88 -2.07
CA SER A 91 10.80 -2.88 -2.64
C SER A 91 11.51 -1.55 -2.31
N PRO A 92 12.78 -1.58 -1.87
CA PRO A 92 13.51 -0.37 -1.52
C PRO A 92 13.79 0.55 -2.72
N ASP A 93 13.94 0.01 -3.92
CA ASP A 93 14.49 0.70 -5.09
C ASP A 93 13.69 0.46 -6.39
N ALA A 94 12.69 -0.41 -6.40
CA ALA A 94 11.87 -0.64 -7.60
C ALA A 94 11.25 0.67 -8.10
N PRO A 95 11.48 1.06 -9.38
CA PRO A 95 10.93 2.29 -9.93
C PRO A 95 9.40 2.35 -9.86
N ALA A 96 8.72 1.21 -9.99
CA ALA A 96 7.26 1.13 -9.86
C ALA A 96 6.77 1.45 -8.44
N ASN A 97 7.62 1.31 -7.42
CA ASN A 97 7.30 1.64 -6.04
C ASN A 97 7.60 3.10 -5.68
N LEU A 98 8.28 3.88 -6.53
CA LEU A 98 8.70 5.24 -6.22
C LEU A 98 7.74 6.28 -6.80
N ASP A 99 7.40 7.30 -6.01
CA ASP A 99 6.60 8.46 -6.42
C ASP A 99 7.06 9.73 -5.70
N LEU A 100 6.58 10.89 -6.14
CA LEU A 100 6.65 12.13 -5.38
C LEU A 100 5.31 12.37 -4.69
N LEU A 101 5.36 12.55 -3.38
CA LEU A 101 4.20 12.86 -2.56
C LEU A 101 4.43 14.19 -1.82
N PRO A 102 3.44 15.07 -1.67
CA PRO A 102 3.58 16.24 -0.81
C PRO A 102 4.03 15.82 0.59
N TRP A 103 4.96 16.55 1.18
CA TRP A 103 5.48 16.26 2.52
C TRP A 103 4.39 16.42 3.60
N ALA A 104 3.57 17.47 3.46
CA ALA A 104 2.56 17.87 4.42
C ALA A 104 1.12 17.62 3.91
N GLY A 105 0.14 17.87 4.78
CA GLY A 105 -1.29 17.72 4.47
C GLY A 105 -1.90 16.41 4.96
N HIS A 106 -3.20 16.23 4.71
CA HIS A 106 -3.95 15.03 5.12
C HIS A 106 -3.52 13.78 4.35
N GLN A 107 -3.11 13.96 3.10
CA GLN A 107 -2.60 12.93 2.19
C GLN A 107 -1.09 13.08 1.96
N GLY A 108 -0.37 13.73 2.88
CA GLY A 108 1.08 13.92 2.79
C GLY A 108 1.91 12.77 3.39
N GLU A 109 3.15 12.65 2.94
CA GLU A 109 4.08 11.58 3.34
C GLU A 109 4.18 11.44 4.86
N ARG A 110 4.26 12.55 5.60
CA ARG A 110 4.44 12.51 7.06
C ARG A 110 3.32 11.72 7.76
N ARG A 111 2.09 11.78 7.23
CA ARG A 111 0.96 11.01 7.79
C ARG A 111 0.97 9.56 7.28
N LYS A 112 1.36 9.36 6.02
CA LYS A 112 1.53 8.03 5.43
C LYS A 112 2.57 7.20 6.19
N ALA A 113 3.72 7.80 6.52
CA ALA A 113 4.77 7.18 7.31
C ALA A 113 4.26 6.71 8.68
N ARG A 114 3.44 7.52 9.37
CA ARG A 114 2.80 7.14 10.62
C ARG A 114 1.83 5.97 10.44
N ALA A 115 0.98 6.02 9.42
CA ALA A 115 0.07 4.93 9.09
C ALA A 115 0.86 3.62 8.83
N ALA A 116 1.96 3.68 8.10
CA ALA A 116 2.82 2.54 7.82
C ALA A 116 3.44 1.92 9.09
N VAL A 117 3.91 2.74 10.02
CA VAL A 117 4.44 2.27 11.32
C VAL A 117 3.35 1.57 12.15
N MET A 118 2.12 2.10 12.12
CA MET A 118 1.00 1.51 12.84
C MET A 118 0.57 0.17 12.23
N LEU A 119 0.45 0.12 10.89
CA LEU A 119 0.15 -1.12 10.17
C LEU A 119 1.23 -2.18 10.41
N LYS A 120 2.52 -1.79 10.35
CA LYS A 120 3.66 -2.66 10.66
C LYS A 120 3.49 -3.28 12.04
N ARG A 121 3.18 -2.46 13.06
CA ARG A 121 2.95 -2.96 14.42
C ARG A 121 1.86 -4.03 14.46
N CYS A 122 0.74 -3.82 13.77
CA CYS A 122 -0.36 -4.78 13.72
C CYS A 122 0.01 -6.09 13.01
N VAL A 123 0.81 -6.00 11.94
CA VAL A 123 1.38 -7.18 11.29
C VAL A 123 2.29 -7.96 12.24
N CYS A 124 3.18 -7.27 12.95
CA CYS A 124 4.12 -7.90 13.88
C CYS A 124 3.47 -8.45 15.15
N GLU A 125 2.29 -7.93 15.54
CA GLU A 125 1.47 -8.50 16.61
C GLU A 125 0.58 -9.67 16.11
N GLY A 126 0.60 -9.99 14.81
CA GLY A 126 -0.24 -11.04 14.21
C GLY A 126 -1.74 -10.69 14.12
N LYS A 127 -2.09 -9.42 14.33
CA LYS A 127 -3.48 -8.92 14.32
C LYS A 127 -3.97 -8.49 12.95
N LEU A 128 -3.06 -8.37 11.98
CA LEU A 128 -3.32 -7.96 10.61
C LEU A 128 -2.37 -8.74 9.69
N SER A 129 -2.86 -9.25 8.55
CA SER A 129 -1.95 -9.86 7.58
C SER A 129 -1.11 -8.81 6.86
N LEU A 130 0.07 -9.20 6.38
CA LEU A 130 0.93 -8.34 5.56
C LEU A 130 0.19 -7.86 4.31
N ALA A 131 -0.56 -8.76 3.65
CA ALA A 131 -1.31 -8.44 2.44
C ALA A 131 -2.40 -7.38 2.68
N GLU A 132 -3.11 -7.47 3.81
CA GLU A 132 -4.11 -6.47 4.20
C GLU A 132 -3.47 -5.11 4.51
N ALA A 133 -2.32 -5.11 5.21
CA ALA A 133 -1.56 -3.88 5.46
C ALA A 133 -1.07 -3.21 4.16
N GLN A 134 -0.59 -4.01 3.21
CA GLN A 134 -0.16 -3.54 1.89
C GLN A 134 -1.34 -2.99 1.08
N ALA A 135 -2.48 -3.67 1.09
CA ALA A 135 -3.69 -3.18 0.42
C ALA A 135 -4.16 -1.85 1.04
N ALA A 136 -4.11 -1.71 2.36
CA ALA A 136 -4.52 -0.50 3.05
C ALA A 136 -3.60 0.70 2.79
N ILE A 137 -2.29 0.48 2.68
CA ILE A 137 -1.33 1.57 2.41
C ILE A 137 -1.34 2.00 0.94
N ILE A 138 -1.66 1.10 0.00
CA ILE A 138 -1.84 1.40 -1.43
C ILE A 138 -3.16 2.14 -1.67
N GLY A 139 -4.20 1.75 -0.94
CA GLY A 139 -5.54 2.36 -1.02
C GLY A 139 -5.64 3.71 -0.30
N ASN A 140 -6.79 3.97 0.32
CA ASN A 140 -7.05 5.24 1.01
C ASN A 140 -6.48 5.26 2.43
N TRP A 141 -5.15 5.24 2.52
CA TRP A 141 -4.41 5.17 3.77
C TRP A 141 -4.63 6.37 4.71
N SER A 142 -5.13 7.52 4.24
CA SER A 142 -5.44 8.63 5.17
C SER A 142 -6.63 8.32 6.08
N VAL A 143 -7.52 7.43 5.67
CA VAL A 143 -8.66 6.96 6.46
C VAL A 143 -8.20 6.00 7.57
N VAL A 144 -7.16 5.21 7.32
CA VAL A 144 -6.45 4.41 8.34
C VAL A 144 -6.02 5.37 9.46
N TYR A 145 -5.28 6.43 9.15
CA TYR A 145 -4.78 7.36 10.16
C TYR A 145 -5.86 8.00 11.07
N SER A 146 -7.08 8.20 10.57
CA SER A 146 -8.18 8.79 11.36
C SER A 146 -8.97 7.76 12.19
N GLY A 147 -8.84 6.46 11.92
CA GLY A 147 -9.52 5.36 12.62
C GLY A 147 -8.68 4.67 13.70
N PHE A 148 -7.36 4.58 13.51
CA PHE A 148 -6.45 3.98 14.49
C PHE A 148 -6.08 4.97 15.60
N SER A 149 -7.07 5.66 16.18
CA SER A 149 -6.83 6.45 17.38
C SER A 149 -6.52 5.49 18.53
N GLN A 150 -5.26 5.45 18.95
CA GLN A 150 -4.76 4.80 20.16
C GLN A 150 -4.62 3.27 20.10
N THR A 151 -3.36 2.81 19.99
CA THR A 151 -2.83 1.56 20.57
C THR A 151 -3.46 0.22 20.15
N SER A 152 -4.56 0.21 19.42
CA SER A 152 -5.29 -0.99 19.01
C SER A 152 -5.12 -1.23 17.52
N CYS A 153 -5.09 -2.50 17.15
CA CYS A 153 -5.18 -2.95 15.76
C CYS A 153 -6.63 -3.22 15.38
N ASP A 154 -7.54 -2.34 15.81
CA ASP A 154 -8.94 -2.45 15.45
C ASP A 154 -9.12 -2.07 13.98
N VAL A 155 -9.30 -3.09 13.15
CA VAL A 155 -9.38 -3.01 11.69
C VAL A 155 -10.76 -2.57 11.18
N SER A 156 -11.63 -2.05 12.05
CA SER A 156 -13.01 -1.68 11.71
C SER A 156 -13.18 -0.65 10.56
N ARG A 157 -12.09 0.01 10.09
CA ARG A 157 -12.10 0.88 8.89
C ARG A 157 -11.15 0.44 7.78
N LEU A 158 -10.61 -0.77 7.88
CA LEU A 158 -9.68 -1.32 6.90
C LEU A 158 -10.38 -1.63 5.57
N ASP A 159 -11.66 -1.99 5.61
CA ASP A 159 -12.54 -2.16 4.45
C ASP A 159 -12.65 -0.87 3.62
N VAL A 160 -12.78 0.28 4.28
CA VAL A 160 -12.82 1.60 3.64
C VAL A 160 -11.47 1.96 3.02
N ALA A 161 -10.37 1.60 3.68
CA ALA A 161 -9.03 1.86 3.17
C ALA A 161 -8.68 1.00 1.95
N THR A 162 -9.12 -0.26 1.95
CA THR A 162 -8.86 -1.22 0.86
C THR A 162 -9.84 -1.12 -0.31
N GLY A 163 -10.92 -0.32 -0.18
CA GLY A 163 -11.90 -0.09 -1.23
C GLY A 163 -12.97 -1.18 -1.35
N GLY A 164 -13.28 -1.88 -0.25
CA GLY A 164 -14.23 -3.00 -0.25
C GLY A 164 -15.70 -2.57 -0.39
N ASP A 165 -16.34 -3.01 -1.46
CA ASP A 165 -17.80 -3.15 -1.56
C ASP A 165 -18.26 -4.28 -0.61
N LYS A 166 -19.18 -3.98 0.30
CA LYS A 166 -19.65 -4.93 1.33
C LYS A 166 -20.59 -5.97 0.71
N GLY A 167 -20.02 -7.09 0.28
CA GLY A 167 -20.74 -8.32 -0.04
C GLY A 167 -20.43 -9.45 0.93
N HIS A 168 -20.83 -9.35 2.20
CA HIS A 168 -20.99 -10.52 3.06
C HIS A 168 -22.39 -10.51 3.67
N GLY A 169 -23.30 -11.17 2.94
CA GLY A 169 -24.52 -11.68 3.54
C GLY A 169 -24.20 -12.96 4.32
N VAL A 170 -24.55 -12.97 5.60
CA VAL A 170 -24.98 -14.18 6.29
C VAL A 170 -26.16 -13.75 7.17
N GLY A 171 -27.37 -14.04 6.69
CA GLY A 171 -28.51 -14.22 7.58
C GLY A 171 -28.42 -15.60 8.22
N ARG A 172 -28.76 -15.68 9.50
CA ARG A 172 -29.59 -16.76 10.03
C ARG A 172 -30.16 -16.37 11.39
N ASP A 173 -31.47 -16.50 11.45
CA ASP A 173 -32.35 -16.28 12.58
C ASP A 173 -32.07 -17.21 13.78
N ASN A 174 -32.56 -16.77 14.95
CA ASN A 174 -32.71 -17.39 16.30
C ASN A 174 -33.17 -18.89 16.32
N PRO A 175 -33.25 -19.66 17.46
CA PRO A 175 -33.46 -19.27 18.89
C PRO A 175 -32.76 -20.28 19.89
N PRO A 176 -33.24 -20.69 21.12
CA PRO A 176 -34.51 -20.47 21.87
C PRO A 176 -34.55 -19.23 22.77
#